data_AF-A0AAW5DF37-F1
#
_entry.id   AF-A0AAW5DF37-F1
#
_cell.length_a   1.000
_cell.length_b   1.000
_cell.length_c   1.000
_cell.angle_alpha   90.00
_cell.angle_beta   90.00
_cell.angle_gamma   90.00
#
_symmetry.space_group_name_H-M   'P 1'
#
loop_
_entity.id
_entity.type
_entity.pdbx_description
1 polymer ?
#
loop_
_entity_poly.entity_id
_entity_poly.type
_entity_poly.pdbx_seq_one_letter_code
_entity_poly.pdbx_strand_id
1 'polypeptide(L)'
;MALTEEQESRVIEMAWEDRTPFEAIERLYGLPEKDVIKLMRKNLKQKTFKNWRERVSGRKTKHASLRPEGVDRGYCPSQYKFKGANK
;
A
#
# COMPACT_ATOMS: atom_id res chain seq x y z
N MET A 1 15.70 17.23 10.81
CA MET A 1 14.60 18.11 10.36
C MET A 1 13.33 17.59 11.00
N ALA A 2 12.59 18.42 11.72
CA ALA A 2 11.29 18.03 12.27
C ALA A 2 10.23 18.23 11.18
N LEU A 3 9.41 17.21 10.92
CA LEU A 3 8.19 17.40 10.14
C LEU A 3 7.20 18.22 10.97
N THR A 4 6.41 19.06 10.31
CA THR A 4 5.24 19.68 10.97
C THR A 4 4.14 18.63 11.14
N GLU A 5 3.23 18.82 12.10
CA GLU A 5 2.10 17.91 12.32
C GLU A 5 1.25 17.73 11.04
N GLU A 6 1.11 18.78 10.25
CA GLU A 6 0.41 18.76 8.96
C GLU A 6 1.11 17.86 7.93
N GLN A 7 2.45 17.93 7.87
CA GLN A 7 3.24 17.08 6.99
C GLN A 7 3.18 15.62 7.46
N GLU A 8 3.23 15.35 8.77
CA GLU A 8 3.08 14.00 9.29
C GLU A 8 1.72 13.40 8.94
N SER A 9 0.64 14.16 9.17
CA SER A 9 -0.72 13.75 8.81
C SER A 9 -0.81 13.43 7.32
N ARG A 10 -0.23 14.29 6.47
CA ARG A 10 -0.25 14.09 5.02
C ARG A 10 0.55 12.87 4.57
N VAL A 11 1.69 12.60 5.19
CA VAL A 11 2.48 11.38 4.93
C VAL A 11 1.72 10.13 5.36
N ILE A 12 0.99 10.18 6.48
CA ILE A 12 0.14 9.07 6.94
C ILE A 12 -1.00 8.82 5.94
N GLU A 13 -1.69 9.85 5.46
CA GLU A 13 -2.70 9.73 4.41
C GLU A 13 -2.13 9.07 3.14
N MET A 14 -0.98 9.57 2.67
CA MET A 14 -0.30 9.05 1.48
C MET A 14 0.12 7.59 1.66
N ALA A 15 0.60 7.22 2.85
CA ALA A 15 1.00 5.84 3.15
C ALA A 15 -0.20 4.88 3.26
N TRP A 16 -1.40 5.38 3.56
CA TRP A 16 -2.63 4.58 3.55
C TRP A 16 -3.20 4.35 2.14
N GLU A 17 -2.85 5.21 1.18
CA GLU A 17 -3.36 5.13 -0.17
C GLU A 17 -2.57 4.12 -1.02
N ASP A 18 -3.23 3.03 -1.44
CA ASP A 18 -2.59 1.93 -2.17
C ASP A 18 -1.97 2.34 -3.53
N ARG A 19 -2.30 3.54 -4.04
CA ARG A 19 -1.80 4.08 -5.32
C ARG A 19 -0.59 4.98 -5.18
N THR A 20 -0.19 5.33 -3.96
CA THR A 20 0.93 6.23 -3.72
C THR A 20 2.20 5.42 -3.45
N PRO A 21 3.20 5.45 -4.36
CA PRO A 21 4.46 4.75 -4.13
C PRO A 21 5.27 5.46 -3.05
N PHE A 22 6.07 4.71 -2.28
CA PHE A 22 7.00 5.29 -1.30
C PHE A 22 7.99 6.27 -1.94
N GLU A 23 8.35 6.08 -3.21
CA GLU A 23 9.19 7.02 -3.98
C GLU A 23 8.57 8.41 -4.14
N ALA A 24 7.24 8.51 -4.23
CA ALA A 24 6.55 9.80 -4.29
C ALA A 24 6.62 10.53 -2.94
N ILE A 25 6.50 9.77 -1.84
CA ILE A 25 6.64 10.31 -0.48
C ILE A 25 8.08 10.78 -0.24
N GLU A 26 9.06 10.01 -0.70
CA GLU A 26 10.48 10.37 -0.62
C GLU A 26 10.79 11.63 -1.42
N ARG A 27 10.24 11.78 -2.64
CA ARG A 27 10.45 12.97 -3.46
C ARG A 27 9.85 14.24 -2.84
N LEU A 28 8.67 14.14 -2.23
CA LEU A 28 7.93 15.30 -1.71
C LEU A 28 8.35 15.70 -0.29
N TYR A 29 8.69 14.72 0.56
CA TYR A 29 8.96 14.94 1.98
C TYR A 29 10.38 14.52 2.39
N GLY A 30 11.19 13.99 1.48
CA GLY A 30 12.53 13.47 1.79
C GLY A 30 12.51 12.23 2.68
N LEU A 31 11.37 11.55 2.79
CA LEU A 31 11.19 10.39 3.68
C LEU A 31 11.31 9.07 2.91
N PRO A 32 12.40 8.31 3.10
CA PRO A 32 12.52 6.99 2.50
C PRO A 32 11.50 6.02 3.13
N GLU A 33 11.22 4.90 2.45
CA GLU A 33 10.25 3.89 2.92
C GLU A 33 10.46 3.51 4.40
N LYS A 34 11.72 3.35 4.83
CA LYS A 34 12.06 2.97 6.21
C LYS A 34 11.54 3.98 7.23
N ASP A 35 11.59 5.27 6.93
CA ASP A 35 11.16 6.32 7.84
C ASP A 35 9.65 6.49 7.82
N VAL A 36 9.00 6.29 6.66
CA VAL A 36 7.54 6.18 6.57
C VAL A 36 7.02 4.99 7.40
N ILE A 37 7.69 3.83 7.34
CA ILE A 37 7.33 2.66 8.16
C ILE A 37 7.47 2.98 9.66
N LYS A 38 8.55 3.67 10.07
CA LYS A 38 8.72 4.10 11.47
C LYS A 38 7.61 5.07 11.90
N LEU A 39 7.27 6.04 11.05
CA LEU A 39 6.20 7.01 11.29
C LEU A 39 4.85 6.29 11.47
N MET A 40 4.51 5.38 10.55
CA MET A 40 3.29 4.59 10.61
C MET A 40 3.25 3.70 11.85
N ARG A 41 4.39 3.15 12.27
CA ARG A 41 4.47 2.32 13.48
C ARG A 41 4.30 3.10 14.77
N LYS A 42 4.71 4.38 14.80
CA LYS A 42 4.48 5.27 15.94
C LYS A 42 3.03 5.72 16.02
N ASN A 43 2.38 5.95 14.88
CA ASN A 43 1.04 6.54 14.81
C ASN A 43 -0.10 5.51 14.82
N LEU A 44 0.16 4.26 14.44
CA LEU A 44 -0.86 3.22 14.39
C LEU A 44 -0.78 2.25 15.57
N LYS A 45 -1.93 1.79 16.03
CA LYS A 45 -2.03 0.64 16.95
C LYS A 45 -1.41 -0.60 16.30
N GLN A 46 -0.79 -1.46 17.10
CA GLN A 46 -0.04 -2.62 16.63
C GLN A 46 -0.82 -3.52 15.64
N LYS A 47 -2.11 -3.79 15.93
CA LYS A 47 -2.98 -4.57 15.04
C LYS A 47 -3.23 -3.88 13.69
N THR A 48 -3.49 -2.58 13.71
CA THR A 48 -3.69 -1.77 12.50
C THR A 48 -2.42 -1.66 11.69
N PHE A 49 -1.26 -1.46 12.34
CA PHE A 49 0.04 -1.44 11.69
C PHE A 49 0.36 -2.77 11.02
N LYS A 50 0.07 -3.90 11.67
CA LYS A 50 0.26 -5.24 11.08
C LYS A 50 -0.57 -5.39 9.80
N ASN A 51 -1.85 -5.04 9.83
CA ASN A 51 -2.73 -5.08 8.66
C ASN A 51 -2.26 -4.16 7.52
N TRP A 52 -1.83 -2.94 7.86
CA TRP A 52 -1.25 -2.02 6.89
C TRP A 52 0.03 -2.61 6.29
N ARG A 53 0.92 -3.17 7.11
CA ARG A 53 2.17 -3.79 6.66
C ARG A 53 1.92 -5.00 5.77
N GLU A 54 0.94 -5.83 6.09
CA GLU A 54 0.51 -6.93 5.24
C GLU A 54 -0.03 -6.43 3.89
N ARG A 55 -0.75 -5.31 3.86
CA ARG A 55 -1.21 -4.68 2.60
C ARG A 55 -0.06 -4.14 1.76
N VAL A 56 0.87 -3.40 2.36
CA VAL A 56 1.98 -2.78 1.60
C VAL A 56 3.10 -3.78 1.26
N SER A 57 3.30 -4.83 2.08
CA SER A 57 4.32 -5.86 1.87
C SER A 57 3.80 -7.11 1.14
N GLY A 58 2.48 -7.35 1.12
CA GLY A 58 1.87 -8.60 0.67
C GLY A 58 1.71 -8.77 -0.85
N ARG A 59 2.11 -7.80 -1.66
CA ARG A 59 1.97 -7.91 -3.13
C ARG A 59 3.11 -8.70 -3.78
N LYS A 60 3.15 -10.01 -3.56
CA LYS A 60 4.02 -10.94 -4.31
C LYS A 60 3.52 -11.24 -5.74
N THR A 61 2.35 -10.75 -6.14
CA THR A 61 1.79 -10.91 -7.51
C THR A 61 1.88 -9.65 -8.37
N LYS A 62 2.69 -8.65 -7.98
CA LYS A 62 2.85 -7.38 -8.72
C LYS A 62 3.83 -7.45 -9.90
N HIS A 63 4.57 -8.54 -10.08
CA HIS A 63 5.47 -8.73 -11.21
C HIS A 63 4.91 -9.77 -12.19
N ALA A 64 4.66 -9.35 -13.43
CA ALA A 64 4.26 -10.24 -14.53
C ALA A 64 5.27 -11.38 -14.77
N SER A 65 6.54 -11.14 -14.40
CA SER A 65 7.69 -12.03 -14.56
C SER A 65 7.62 -13.35 -13.79
N LEU A 66 6.66 -13.50 -12.87
CA LEU A 66 6.49 -14.71 -12.04
C LEU A 66 5.23 -15.51 -12.42
N ARG A 67 4.54 -15.16 -13.52
CA ARG A 67 3.34 -15.87 -13.97
C ARG A 67 3.73 -16.99 -14.94
N PRO A 68 3.23 -18.23 -14.75
CA PRO A 68 3.41 -19.32 -15.71
C PRO A 68 2.62 -19.04 -17.00
N GLU A 69 3.18 -19.43 -18.15
CA GLU A 69 2.50 -19.30 -19.45
C GLU A 69 1.16 -20.07 -19.44
N GLY A 70 0.06 -19.36 -19.77
CA GLY A 70 -1.28 -19.94 -19.85
C GLY A 70 -2.23 -19.60 -18.70
N VAL A 71 -1.80 -18.85 -17.68
CA VAL A 71 -2.68 -18.41 -16.57
C VAL A 71 -2.97 -16.91 -16.63
N ASP A 72 -3.95 -16.54 -17.46
CA ASP A 72 -4.44 -15.16 -17.62
C ASP A 72 -5.51 -14.75 -16.58
N ARG A 73 -6.09 -15.73 -15.88
CA ARG A 73 -7.24 -15.50 -14.99
C ARG A 73 -6.86 -14.57 -13.83
N GLY A 74 -7.36 -13.34 -13.85
CA GLY A 74 -7.13 -12.31 -12.84
C GLY A 74 -8.00 -12.44 -11.57
N TYR A 75 -8.70 -13.57 -11.38
CA TYR A 75 -9.62 -13.76 -10.26
C TYR A 75 -9.70 -15.21 -9.78
N CYS A 76 -10.05 -15.39 -8.50
CA CYS A 76 -10.21 -16.69 -7.86
C CYS A 76 -11.62 -17.28 -8.15
N PRO A 77 -11.78 -18.60 -8.42
CA PRO A 77 -13.10 -19.21 -8.65
C PRO A 77 -14.09 -19.05 -7.47
N SER A 78 -13.56 -18.92 -6.24
CA SER A 78 -14.35 -18.69 -5.03
C SER A 78 -14.60 -17.22 -4.70
N GLN A 79 -14.02 -16.27 -5.47
CA GLN A 79 -14.31 -14.85 -5.30
C GLN A 79 -15.68 -14.51 -5.86
N TYR A 80 -16.46 -13.78 -5.06
CA TYR A 80 -17.80 -13.30 -5.35
C TYR A 80 -17.84 -12.53 -6.68
N LYS A 81 -18.67 -12.97 -7.63
CA LYS A 81 -18.92 -12.23 -8.87
C LYS A 81 -19.61 -10.92 -8.49
N PHE A 82 -18.97 -9.78 -8.73
CA PHE A 82 -19.70 -8.52 -8.74
C PHE A 82 -20.74 -8.65 -9.87
N LYS A 83 -22.04 -8.70 -9.55
CA LYS A 83 -23.08 -8.55 -10.56
C LYS A 83 -22.94 -7.14 -11.11
N GLY A 84 -22.32 -7.02 -12.29
CA GLY A 84 -22.26 -5.76 -13.01
C GLY A 84 -23.68 -5.23 -13.18
N ALA A 85 -23.93 -4.02 -12.69
CA ALA A 85 -25.11 -3.28 -13.08
C ALA A 85 -25.00 -3.01 -14.59
N ASN A 86 -26.07 -3.37 -15.29
CA ASN A 86 -26.34 -3.14 -16.71
C ASN A 86 -25.78 -1.80 -17.23
N LYS A 87 -25.02 -1.85 -18.34
CA LYS A 87 -25.34 -1.09 -19.56
C LYS A 87 -24.50 -1.59 -20.74
#